data_AF-A0A4U5NBT9-F1
#
_entry.id   AF-A0A4U5NBT9-F1
#
_cell.length_a   1.000
_cell.length_b   1.000
_cell.length_c   1.000
_cell.angle_alpha   90.00
_cell.angle_beta   90.00
_cell.angle_gamma   90.00
#
_symmetry.space_group_name_H-M   'P 1'
#
loop_
_entity.id
_entity.type
_entity.pdbx_description
1 polymer ?
#
loop_
_entity_poly.entity_id
_entity_poly.type
_entity_poly.pdbx_seq_one_letter_code
_entity_poly.pdbx_strand_id
1 'polypeptide(L)'
;MFKEDRTGKMFVNRDGDLFKWILQFMRDGKRCVLPNDTVTLRQLHREAEFFGLDALQNVISERLLDEHRTISRKEAMVDELLEQVRQVAVTLRKANGISEPRRSQDEAPRQVLPTFNVDRARNFHSQDSASRIF
;
A
#
# COMPACT_ATOMS: atom_id res chain seq x y z
N MET A 1 -25.00 -5.53 -12.97
CA MET A 1 -26.29 -6.00 -13.51
C MET A 1 -26.81 -7.10 -12.60
N PHE A 2 -28.02 -6.93 -12.08
CA PHE A 2 -28.71 -7.95 -11.28
C PHE A 2 -29.45 -8.92 -12.20
N LYS A 3 -29.48 -10.21 -11.89
CA LYS A 3 -30.23 -11.22 -12.66
C LYS A 3 -31.07 -12.07 -11.71
N GLU A 4 -32.34 -12.29 -12.05
CA GLU A 4 -33.23 -13.15 -11.26
C GLU A 4 -33.28 -14.56 -11.86
N ASP A 5 -33.27 -15.58 -11.00
CA ASP A 5 -33.50 -16.96 -11.41
C ASP A 5 -34.97 -17.39 -11.29
N ARG A 6 -35.29 -18.62 -11.72
CA ARG A 6 -36.66 -19.16 -11.68
C ARG A 6 -37.23 -19.35 -10.27
N THR A 7 -36.38 -19.22 -9.24
CA THR A 7 -36.74 -19.36 -7.83
C THR A 7 -36.86 -18.00 -7.11
N GLY A 8 -36.71 -16.89 -7.83
CA GLY A 8 -36.73 -15.53 -7.28
C GLY A 8 -35.43 -15.11 -6.60
N LYS A 9 -34.33 -15.86 -6.80
CA LYS A 9 -33.03 -15.46 -6.26
C LYS A 9 -32.37 -14.47 -7.20
N MET A 10 -31.82 -13.41 -6.62
CA MET A 10 -31.06 -12.40 -7.34
C MET A 10 -29.58 -12.75 -7.33
N PHE A 11 -28.99 -12.88 -8.52
CA PHE A 11 -27.56 -12.95 -8.73
C PHE A 11 -26.97 -11.55 -8.90
N VAL A 12 -25.91 -11.29 -8.13
CA VAL A 12 -25.11 -10.07 -8.20
C VAL A 12 -23.70 -10.45 -8.61
N ASN A 13 -23.22 -9.91 -9.73
CA ASN A 13 -21.85 -10.16 -10.20
C ASN A 13 -20.84 -9.26 -9.46
N ARG A 14 -20.67 -9.48 -8.16
CA ARG A 14 -19.78 -8.72 -7.25
C ARG A 14 -19.10 -9.64 -6.24
N ASP A 15 -18.22 -9.07 -5.44
CA ASP A 15 -17.51 -9.79 -4.38
C ASP A 15 -18.46 -10.18 -3.24
N GLY A 16 -18.76 -11.48 -3.13
CA GLY A 16 -19.63 -12.02 -2.10
C GLY A 16 -19.02 -11.97 -0.68
N ASP A 17 -17.70 -11.98 -0.55
CA ASP A 17 -17.02 -11.95 0.75
C ASP A 17 -17.10 -10.57 1.39
N LEU A 18 -17.05 -9.51 0.56
CA LEU A 18 -17.26 -8.13 1.00
C LEU A 18 -18.74 -7.80 1.22
N PHE A 19 -19.65 -8.48 0.51
CA PHE A 19 -21.08 -8.21 0.61
C PHE A 19 -21.67 -8.40 2.01
N LYS A 20 -21.04 -9.23 2.87
CA LYS A 20 -21.44 -9.36 4.28
C LYS A 20 -21.42 -8.03 5.03
N TRP A 21 -20.48 -7.14 4.73
CA TRP A 21 -20.37 -5.82 5.36
C TRP A 21 -21.41 -4.85 4.82
N ILE A 22 -21.74 -4.96 3.53
CA ILE A 22 -22.85 -4.23 2.90
C ILE A 22 -24.15 -4.57 3.62
N LEU A 23 -24.46 -5.87 3.80
CA LEU A 23 -25.64 -6.31 4.52
C LEU A 23 -25.66 -5.85 5.98
N GLN A 24 -24.54 -6.00 6.70
CA GLN A 24 -24.45 -5.55 8.08
C GLN A 24 -24.67 -4.03 8.20
N PHE A 25 -24.13 -3.24 7.28
CA PHE A 25 -24.38 -1.81 7.25
C PHE A 25 -25.84 -1.46 6.96
N MET A 26 -26.48 -2.15 6.02
CA MET A 26 -27.91 -1.95 5.74
C MET A 26 -28.79 -2.29 6.95
N ARG A 27 -28.37 -3.25 7.80
CA ARG A 27 -29.10 -3.63 9.02
C ARG A 27 -28.85 -2.70 10.21
N ASP A 28 -27.58 -2.40 10.47
CA ASP A 28 -27.14 -1.77 11.74
C ASP A 28 -26.78 -0.28 11.56
N GLY A 29 -26.71 0.20 10.32
CA GLY A 29 -26.32 1.55 9.95
C GLY A 29 -24.89 1.86 10.39
N LYS A 30 -24.67 3.08 10.92
CA LYS A 30 -23.37 3.53 11.43
C LYS A 30 -22.83 2.72 12.61
N ARG A 31 -23.64 1.86 13.23
CA ARG A 31 -23.20 0.94 14.30
C ARG A 31 -22.54 -0.33 13.76
N CYS A 32 -22.56 -0.53 12.44
CA CYS A 32 -21.87 -1.63 11.78
C CYS A 32 -20.38 -1.60 12.11
N VAL A 33 -19.86 -2.76 12.55
CA VAL A 33 -18.43 -2.94 12.74
C VAL A 33 -17.80 -3.05 11.35
N LEU A 34 -16.80 -2.23 11.06
CA LEU A 34 -16.07 -2.28 9.81
C LEU A 34 -14.75 -3.04 9.96
N PRO A 35 -14.19 -3.57 8.85
CA PRO A 35 -12.84 -4.12 8.84
C PRO A 35 -11.81 -3.10 9.37
N ASN A 36 -10.78 -3.60 10.06
CA ASN A 36 -9.68 -2.75 10.52
C ASN A 36 -8.57 -2.59 9.46
N ASP A 37 -8.52 -3.46 8.46
CA ASP A 37 -7.49 -3.44 7.42
C ASP A 37 -7.81 -2.41 6.32
N THR A 38 -6.82 -1.57 6.00
CA THR A 38 -6.97 -0.50 4.99
C THR A 38 -7.26 -1.01 3.59
N VAL A 39 -6.70 -2.16 3.21
CA VAL A 39 -6.89 -2.72 1.87
C VAL A 39 -8.34 -3.16 1.70
N THR A 40 -8.85 -3.88 2.70
CA THR A 40 -10.23 -4.35 2.77
C THR A 40 -11.21 -3.18 2.83
N LEU A 41 -10.91 -2.13 3.59
CA LEU A 41 -11.72 -0.90 3.62
C LEU A 41 -11.79 -0.23 2.24
N ARG A 42 -10.67 -0.11 1.52
CA ARG A 42 -10.66 0.44 0.16
C ARG A 42 -11.45 -0.40 -0.84
N GLN A 43 -11.42 -1.73 -0.71
CA GLN A 43 -12.25 -2.59 -1.55
C GLN A 43 -13.74 -2.44 -1.19
N LEU A 44 -14.07 -2.43 0.10
CA LEU A 44 -15.44 -2.23 0.58
C LEU A 44 -16.00 -0.86 0.15
N HIS A 45 -15.18 0.18 0.07
CA HIS A 45 -15.58 1.47 -0.47
C HIS A 45 -16.14 1.37 -1.91
N ARG A 46 -15.51 0.55 -2.76
CA ARG A 46 -15.97 0.31 -4.15
C ARG A 46 -17.26 -0.51 -4.20
N GLU A 47 -17.46 -1.42 -3.24
CA GLU A 47 -18.75 -2.12 -3.12
C GLU A 47 -19.84 -1.16 -2.65
N ALA A 48 -19.56 -0.32 -1.65
CA ALA A 48 -20.51 0.69 -1.18
C ALA A 48 -20.93 1.64 -2.31
N GLU A 49 -20.00 2.06 -3.17
CA GLU A 49 -20.27 2.82 -4.39
C GLU A 49 -21.20 2.05 -5.35
N PHE A 50 -20.90 0.79 -5.63
CA PHE A 50 -21.71 -0.05 -6.53
C PHE A 50 -23.15 -0.21 -6.04
N PHE A 51 -23.34 -0.35 -4.72
CA PHE A 51 -24.67 -0.48 -4.11
C PHE A 51 -25.34 0.87 -3.77
N GLY A 52 -24.71 2.01 -4.09
CA GLY A 52 -25.27 3.34 -3.85
C GLY A 52 -25.41 3.70 -2.37
N LEU A 53 -24.47 3.25 -1.53
CA LEU A 53 -24.47 3.47 -0.08
C LEU A 53 -23.52 4.63 0.29
N ASP A 54 -23.90 5.86 -0.06
CA ASP A 54 -23.09 7.06 0.19
C ASP A 54 -22.72 7.22 1.67
N ALA A 55 -23.65 6.89 2.56
CA ALA A 55 -23.42 6.95 4.01
C ALA A 55 -22.27 6.01 4.46
N LEU A 56 -22.16 4.83 3.84
CA LEU A 56 -21.07 3.90 4.12
C LEU A 56 -19.75 4.39 3.50
N GLN A 57 -19.80 4.91 2.26
CA GLN A 57 -18.62 5.48 1.61
C GLN A 57 -18.00 6.62 2.43
N ASN A 58 -18.84 7.51 2.97
CA ASN A 58 -18.40 8.61 3.82
C ASN A 58 -17.73 8.11 5.10
N VAL A 59 -18.34 7.14 5.80
CA VAL A 59 -17.76 6.55 7.02
C VAL A 59 -16.41 5.88 6.72
N ILE A 60 -16.29 5.16 5.61
CA ILE A 60 -15.03 4.52 5.22
C ILE A 60 -13.97 5.58 4.86
N SER A 61 -14.35 6.63 4.14
CA SER A 61 -13.45 7.71 3.75
C SER A 61 -12.90 8.47 4.95
N GLU A 62 -13.77 8.83 5.90
CA GLU A 62 -13.37 9.46 7.17
C GLU A 62 -12.34 8.60 7.91
N ARG A 63 -12.61 7.29 8.02
CA ARG A 63 -11.71 6.35 8.70
C ARG A 63 -10.35 6.21 8.01
N LEU A 64 -10.32 6.15 6.68
CA LEU A 64 -9.06 6.08 5.92
C LEU A 64 -8.24 7.38 6.07
N LEU A 65 -8.90 8.54 6.12
CA LEU A 65 -8.23 9.83 6.36
C LEU A 65 -7.66 9.92 7.78
N ASP A 66 -8.41 9.46 8.79
CA ASP A 66 -7.92 9.37 10.17
C ASP A 66 -6.68 8.47 10.26
N GLU A 67 -6.74 7.30 9.63
CA GLU A 67 -5.62 6.37 9.62
C GLU A 67 -4.38 6.99 8.96
N HIS A 68 -4.55 7.65 7.81
CA HIS A 68 -3.45 8.38 7.16
C HIS A 68 -2.85 9.45 8.08
N ARG A 69 -3.68 10.27 8.76
CA ARG A 69 -3.21 11.26 9.74
C ARG A 69 -2.40 10.61 10.86
N THR A 70 -2.86 9.48 11.39
CA THR A 70 -2.15 8.79 12.47
C THR A 70 -0.81 8.21 12.02
N ILE A 71 -0.75 7.66 10.81
CA ILE A 71 0.48 7.13 10.23
C ILE A 71 1.48 8.27 10.03
N SER A 72 1.10 9.36 9.38
CA SER A 72 1.99 10.51 9.16
C SER A 72 2.49 11.13 10.46
N ARG A 73 1.64 11.18 11.50
CA ARG A 73 2.07 11.63 12.84
C ARG A 73 3.09 10.70 13.47
N LYS A 74 2.90 9.38 13.35
CA LYS A 74 3.86 8.38 13.84
C LYS A 74 5.18 8.46 13.07
N GLU A 75 5.12 8.61 11.75
CA GLU A 75 6.31 8.78 10.90
C GLU A 75 7.13 10.01 11.32
N ALA A 76 6.48 11.17 11.49
CA ALA A 76 7.15 12.37 11.96
C ALA A 76 7.79 12.21 13.35
N MET A 77 7.11 11.51 14.27
CA MET A 77 7.65 11.21 15.60
C MET A 77 8.85 10.25 15.54
N VAL A 78 8.82 9.27 14.63
CA VAL A 78 9.94 8.34 14.40
C VAL A 78 11.15 9.09 13.84
N ASP A 79 10.94 10.00 12.90
CA ASP A 79 12.02 10.82 12.33
C ASP A 79 12.70 11.70 13.39
N GLU A 80 11.90 12.33 14.25
CA GLU A 80 12.40 13.12 15.37
C GLU A 80 13.20 12.26 16.37
N LEU A 81 12.68 11.08 16.73
CA LEU A 81 13.37 10.15 17.62
C LEU A 81 14.69 9.68 17.01
N LEU A 82 14.72 9.40 15.71
CA LEU A 82 15.94 9.02 15.00
C LEU A 82 17.00 10.14 15.06
N GLU A 83 16.58 11.40 14.96
CA GLU A 83 17.50 12.53 15.10
C GLU A 83 18.05 12.65 16.52
N GLN A 84 17.21 12.48 17.54
CA GLN A 84 17.66 12.47 18.93
C GLN A 84 18.66 11.34 19.20
N VAL A 85 18.39 10.12 18.70
CA VAL A 85 19.30 8.98 18.83
C VAL A 85 20.64 9.26 18.15
N ARG A 86 20.64 9.88 16.95
CA ARG A 86 21.86 10.31 16.26
C ARG A 86 22.65 11.29 17.11
N GLN A 87 21.99 12.30 17.68
CA GLN A 87 22.64 13.31 18.51
C GLN A 87 23.26 12.71 19.79
N VAL A 88 22.54 11.80 20.46
CA VAL A 88 23.06 11.07 21.63
C VAL A 88 24.30 10.26 21.26
N ALA A 89 24.27 9.53 20.14
CA ALA A 89 25.42 8.76 19.68
C ALA A 89 26.66 9.64 19.40
N VAL A 90 26.48 10.82 18.79
CA VAL A 90 27.56 11.78 18.56
C VAL A 90 28.12 12.30 19.88
N THR A 91 27.27 12.66 20.84
CA THR A 91 27.68 13.17 22.15
C THR A 91 28.49 12.13 22.94
N LEU A 92 28.02 10.87 22.96
CA LEU A 92 28.74 9.78 23.63
C LEU A 92 30.10 9.49 22.99
N ARG A 93 30.21 9.54 21.66
CA ARG A 93 31.50 9.39 20.95
C ARG A 93 32.49 10.50 21.34
N LYS A 94 32.03 11.75 21.35
CA LYS A 94 32.84 12.91 21.76
C LYS A 94 33.30 12.78 23.22
N ALA A 95 32.41 12.39 24.12
CA ALA A 95 32.74 12.22 25.54
C ALA A 95 33.77 11.12 25.80
N ASN A 96 33.76 10.05 24.99
CA ASN A 96 34.71 8.94 25.10
C ASN A 96 36.02 9.16 24.33
N GLY A 97 36.24 10.34 23.72
CA GLY A 97 37.45 10.64 22.94
C GLY A 97 37.66 9.73 21.73
N ILE A 98 36.61 9.04 21.27
CA ILE A 98 36.66 8.11 20.14
C ILE A 98 36.61 8.97 18.87
N SER A 99 37.77 9.20 18.24
CA SER A 99 37.86 9.80 16.91
C SER A 99 37.11 8.94 15.90
N GLU A 100 36.43 9.57 14.92
CA GLU A 100 35.84 8.87 13.77
C GLU A 100 36.81 7.78 13.27
N PRO A 101 36.32 6.57 12.91
CA PRO A 101 37.17 5.66 12.14
C PRO A 101 37.63 6.45 10.92
N ARG A 102 38.95 6.64 10.79
CA ARG A 102 39.52 7.29 9.61
C ARG A 102 38.91 6.57 8.41
N ARG A 103 38.12 7.29 7.62
CA ARG A 103 37.68 6.79 6.33
C ARG A 103 38.96 6.54 5.55
N SER A 104 39.40 5.29 5.51
CA SER A 104 40.62 4.89 4.82
C SER A 104 40.48 5.40 3.39
N GLN A 105 41.29 6.39 3.02
CA GLN A 105 41.35 6.87 1.64
C GLN A 105 41.91 5.80 0.68
N ASP A 106 42.22 4.60 1.19
CA ASP A 106 42.73 3.46 0.45
C ASP A 106 41.66 2.44 0.01
N GLU A 107 40.36 2.68 0.25
CA GLU A 107 39.33 1.87 -0.42
C GLU A 107 39.26 2.32 -1.89
N ALA A 108 40.02 1.62 -2.74
CA ALA A 108 39.92 1.72 -4.19
C ALA A 108 38.44 1.78 -4.60
N PRO A 109 38.06 2.62 -5.58
CA PRO A 109 36.67 2.82 -5.94
C PRO A 109 36.04 1.45 -6.20
N ARG A 110 35.07 1.06 -5.35
CA ARG A 110 34.26 -0.13 -5.59
C ARG A 110 33.74 0.00 -7.01
N GLN A 111 34.15 -0.91 -7.89
CA GLN A 111 33.55 -1.02 -9.21
C GLN A 111 32.06 -1.19 -8.98
N VAL A 112 31.31 -0.13 -9.26
CA VAL A 112 29.86 -0.18 -9.24
C VAL A 112 29.54 -1.15 -10.36
N LEU A 113 29.12 -2.38 -10.01
CA LEU A 113 28.62 -3.33 -10.98
C LEU A 113 27.57 -2.58 -11.82
N PRO A 114 27.66 -2.63 -13.16
CA PRO A 114 26.74 -1.89 -13.99
C PRO A 114 25.32 -2.31 -13.60
N THR A 115 24.53 -1.34 -13.14
CA THR A 115 23.12 -1.56 -12.83
C THR A 115 22.48 -2.14 -14.06
N PHE A 116 21.94 -3.36 -13.93
CA PHE A 116 21.28 -4.07 -15.01
C PHE A 116 20.12 -3.20 -15.47
N ASN A 117 20.28 -2.54 -16.62
CA ASN A 117 19.28 -1.63 -17.14
C ASN A 117 18.12 -2.46 -17.70
N VAL A 118 17.05 -2.58 -16.92
CA VAL A 118 15.87 -3.42 -17.20
C VAL A 118 15.19 -2.99 -18.51
N ASP A 119 15.39 -1.75 -18.95
CA ASP A 119 14.81 -1.24 -20.19
C ASP A 119 15.41 -1.87 -21.45
N ARG A 120 16.61 -2.48 -21.37
CA ARG A 120 17.23 -3.16 -22.51
C ARG A 120 16.64 -4.56 -22.79
N ALA A 121 15.90 -5.14 -21.84
CA ALA A 121 15.33 -6.47 -21.98
C ALA A 121 14.03 -6.51 -22.80
N ARG A 122 13.44 -5.35 -23.15
CA ARG A 122 12.20 -5.29 -23.96
C ARG A 122 12.42 -5.31 -25.48
N ASN A 123 13.64 -5.10 -25.96
CA ASN A 123 13.91 -4.99 -27.41
C ASN A 123 14.36 -6.29 -28.10
N PHE A 124 14.24 -7.45 -27.45
CA PHE A 124 14.63 -8.75 -28.04
C PHE A 124 13.45 -9.64 -28.48
N HIS A 125 12.26 -9.07 -28.70
CA HIS A 125 11.07 -9.86 -29.10
C HIS A 125 10.35 -9.38 -30.35
N SER A 126 11.03 -8.72 -31.29
CA SER A 126 10.37 -8.34 -32.55
C SER A 126 11.28 -8.43 -33.78
N GLN A 127 12.08 -9.48 -33.92
CA GLN A 127 12.55 -9.96 -35.23
C GLN A 127 12.80 -11.45 -35.18
N ASP A 128 11.74 -12.25 -35.29
CA ASP A 128 11.80 -13.55 -35.97
C ASP A 128 10.39 -14.14 -36.03
N SER A 129 9.74 -13.99 -37.19
CA SER A 129 8.76 -14.93 -37.75
C SER A 129 8.01 -14.27 -38.91
N ALA A 130 8.65 -14.18 -40.07
CA ALA A 130 7.93 -14.15 -41.34
C ALA A 130 8.90 -14.43 -42.49
N SER A 131 9.24 -15.71 -42.70
CA SER A 131 9.59 -16.23 -44.03
C SER A 131 9.66 -17.76 -44.03
N ARG A 132 8.99 -18.36 -45.03
CA ARG A 132 8.82 -19.78 -45.35
C ARG A 132 7.70 -20.44 -44.53
N ILE A 133 6.65 -20.97 -45.14
CA ILE A 133 6.65 -22.05 -46.15
C ILE A 133 5.57 -21.80 -47.22
N PHE A 134 5.84 -22.36 -48.41
CA PHE A 134 4.99 -22.48 -49.61
C PHE A 134 3.54 -22.88 -49.34
#